data_AF-A0A496TPJ2-F1
#
_entry.id   AF-A0A496TPJ2-F1
#
_cell.length_a   1.000
_cell.length_b   1.000
_cell.length_c   1.000
_cell.angle_alpha   90.00
_cell.angle_beta   90.00
_cell.angle_gamma   90.00
#
_symmetry.space_group_name_H-M   'P 1'
#
loop_
_entity.id
_entity.type
_entity.pdbx_description
1 polymer ?
#
loop_
_entity_poly.entity_id
_entity_poly.type
_entity_poly.pdbx_seq_one_letter_code
_entity_poly.pdbx_strand_id
1 'polypeptide(L)'
;MPKFIADFHVHSKYSRATSEAMEVQSLAQWAKWKGIDVLATADFTHPAYFAELKAKLRPLGNGLFVLKNGDEKVKFILTTEVSNIFTQDGKGRRIHTLIFAPSFEVVERINAKLEGYGKLESDGRPTFGFPVKELPKMILSISEECLLVPAHAWTPWYSIFGANSGFDSIE
;
A
#
# COMPACT_ATOMS: atom_id res chain seq x y z
N MET A 1 -0.28 27.96 1.91
CA MET A 1 0.38 26.65 1.75
C MET A 1 0.52 26.37 0.26
N PRO A 2 1.67 25.87 -0.22
CA PRO A 2 1.78 25.43 -1.61
C PRO A 2 0.78 24.29 -1.86
N LYS A 3 0.11 24.33 -3.01
CA LYS A 3 -0.77 23.26 -3.47
C LYS A 3 0.08 22.15 -4.09
N PHE A 4 -0.30 20.91 -3.90
CA PHE A 4 0.31 19.76 -4.57
C PHE A 4 -0.78 18.76 -4.96
N ILE A 5 -0.50 17.95 -5.98
CA ILE A 5 -1.35 16.85 -6.44
C ILE A 5 -0.71 15.55 -5.99
N ALA A 6 -1.53 14.64 -5.47
CA ALA A 6 -1.06 13.34 -5.02
C ALA A 6 -1.96 12.20 -5.50
N ASP A 7 -1.33 11.04 -5.70
CA ASP A 7 -2.00 9.77 -5.95
C ASP A 7 -1.36 8.71 -5.03
N PHE A 8 -2.15 8.18 -4.10
CA PHE A 8 -1.68 7.32 -3.02
C PHE A 8 -2.03 5.84 -3.19
N HIS A 9 -2.69 5.47 -4.29
CA HIS A 9 -3.08 4.09 -4.55
C HIS A 9 -2.77 3.69 -5.99
N VAL A 10 -1.58 3.12 -6.16
CA VAL A 10 -1.14 2.45 -7.38
C VAL A 10 -0.62 1.05 -7.05
N HIS A 11 -0.42 0.23 -8.07
CA HIS A 11 0.18 -1.10 -7.96
C HIS A 11 1.50 -1.19 -8.72
N SER A 12 2.40 -2.04 -8.25
CA SER A 12 3.68 -2.35 -8.88
C SER A 12 3.55 -3.46 -9.92
N LYS A 13 4.63 -3.73 -10.65
CA LYS A 13 4.74 -4.89 -11.55
C LYS A 13 4.56 -6.25 -10.84
N TYR A 14 4.63 -6.28 -9.50
CA TYR A 14 4.47 -7.52 -8.73
C TYR A 14 3.00 -7.83 -8.39
N SER A 15 2.07 -6.91 -8.63
CA SER A 15 0.64 -7.20 -8.50
C SER A 15 0.07 -7.84 -9.76
N ARG A 16 -0.84 -8.81 -9.57
CA ARG A 16 -1.52 -9.45 -10.71
C ARG A 16 -2.30 -8.44 -11.55
N ALA A 17 -2.35 -8.72 -12.85
CA ALA A 17 -3.03 -7.87 -13.85
C ALA A 17 -2.55 -6.41 -13.88
N THR A 18 -1.31 -6.16 -13.45
CA THR A 18 -0.64 -4.86 -13.53
C THR A 18 0.44 -4.91 -14.61
N SER A 19 0.79 -3.76 -15.21
CA SER A 19 1.83 -3.70 -16.25
C SER A 19 3.22 -3.97 -15.67
N GLU A 20 4.05 -4.72 -16.40
CA GLU A 20 5.47 -4.93 -16.08
C GLU A 20 6.28 -3.62 -15.96
N ALA A 21 5.79 -2.53 -16.56
CA ALA A 21 6.41 -1.22 -16.49
C ALA A 21 6.16 -0.48 -15.16
N MET A 22 5.35 -1.02 -14.25
CA MET A 22 4.97 -0.37 -12.99
C MET A 22 6.09 -0.48 -11.93
N GLU A 23 7.17 0.25 -12.16
CA GLU A 23 8.28 0.45 -11.22
C GLU A 23 8.54 1.94 -11.00
N VAL A 24 9.20 2.29 -9.88
CA VAL A 24 9.33 3.70 -9.42
C VAL A 24 9.95 4.66 -10.44
N GLN A 25 10.82 4.18 -11.33
CA GLN A 25 11.41 5.03 -12.38
C GLN A 25 10.39 5.41 -13.45
N SER A 26 9.66 4.42 -13.97
CA SER A 26 8.55 4.65 -14.91
C SER A 26 7.44 5.47 -14.27
N LEU A 27 7.08 5.15 -13.03
CA LEU A 27 6.08 5.87 -12.26
C LEU A 27 6.43 7.35 -12.08
N ALA A 28 7.69 7.67 -11.75
CA ALA A 28 8.14 9.06 -11.66
C ALA A 28 8.01 9.80 -13.00
N GLN A 29 8.35 9.14 -14.11
CA GLN A 29 8.23 9.73 -15.44
C GLN A 29 6.77 10.06 -15.79
N TRP A 30 5.84 9.13 -15.52
CA TRP A 30 4.42 9.34 -15.78
C TRP A 30 3.77 10.33 -14.81
N ALA A 31 4.15 10.31 -13.53
CA ALA A 31 3.70 11.30 -12.54
C ALA A 31 4.09 12.72 -12.97
N LYS A 32 5.32 12.91 -13.43
CA LYS A 32 5.80 14.19 -13.96
C LYS A 32 4.97 14.67 -15.14
N TRP A 33 4.64 13.79 -16.09
CA TRP A 33 3.78 14.14 -17.22
C TRP A 33 2.33 14.45 -16.81
N LYS A 34 1.81 13.75 -15.81
CA LYS A 34 0.47 13.99 -15.25
C LYS A 34 0.39 15.20 -14.32
N GLY A 35 1.53 15.74 -13.89
CA GLY A 35 1.59 16.82 -12.88
C GLY A 35 1.32 16.35 -11.46
N ILE A 36 1.63 15.09 -11.14
CA ILE A 36 1.53 14.53 -9.77
C ILE A 36 2.85 14.83 -9.04
N ASP A 37 2.75 15.51 -7.90
CA ASP A 37 3.90 15.92 -7.08
C ASP A 37 4.30 14.82 -6.08
N VAL A 38 3.33 14.09 -5.53
CA VAL A 38 3.55 13.00 -4.57
C VAL A 38 2.84 11.73 -5.04
N LEU A 39 3.58 10.65 -5.23
CA LEU A 39 3.06 9.38 -5.70
C LEU A 39 3.31 8.26 -4.69
N ALA A 40 2.38 7.33 -4.57
CA ALA A 40 2.59 6.08 -3.86
C ALA A 40 3.73 5.25 -4.47
N THR A 41 4.52 4.56 -3.64
CA THR A 41 5.47 3.55 -4.13
C THR A 41 4.78 2.30 -4.67
N ALA A 42 3.57 1.99 -4.18
CA ALA A 42 2.90 0.69 -4.28
C ALA A 42 3.56 -0.43 -3.45
N ASP A 43 2.77 -1.47 -3.17
CA ASP A 43 3.13 -2.86 -2.90
C ASP A 43 4.41 -3.12 -2.06
N PHE A 44 4.70 -2.27 -1.06
CA PHE A 44 5.96 -2.38 -0.31
C PHE A 44 6.10 -3.70 0.47
N THR A 45 5.03 -4.49 0.60
CA THR A 45 5.06 -5.81 1.23
C THR A 45 5.76 -6.85 0.39
N HIS A 46 5.78 -6.70 -0.94
CA HIS A 46 6.40 -7.69 -1.80
C HIS A 46 7.94 -7.64 -1.65
N PRO A 47 8.62 -8.72 -1.22
CA PRO A 47 10.02 -8.67 -0.80
C PRO A 47 10.97 -8.24 -1.91
N ALA A 48 10.74 -8.71 -3.15
CA ALA A 48 11.56 -8.30 -4.29
C ALA A 48 11.35 -6.82 -4.65
N TYR A 49 10.11 -6.32 -4.52
CA TYR A 49 9.84 -4.91 -4.80
C TYR A 49 10.40 -4.03 -3.69
N PHE A 50 10.28 -4.45 -2.44
CA PHE A 50 10.85 -3.74 -1.30
C PHE A 50 12.37 -3.59 -1.41
N ALA A 51 13.07 -4.64 -1.85
CA ALA A 51 14.50 -4.58 -2.15
C ALA A 51 14.79 -3.55 -3.27
N GLU A 52 13.96 -3.53 -4.32
CA GLU A 52 14.05 -2.53 -5.40
C GLU A 52 13.82 -1.10 -4.89
N LEU A 53 12.81 -0.87 -4.04
CA LEU A 53 12.53 0.43 -3.43
C LEU A 53 13.74 0.92 -2.63
N LYS A 54 14.32 0.08 -1.77
CA LYS A 54 15.54 0.42 -1.01
C LYS A 54 16.74 0.71 -1.90
N ALA A 55 16.85 0.01 -3.03
CA ALA A 55 17.93 0.23 -3.99
C ALA A 55 17.76 1.57 -4.74
N LYS A 56 16.54 1.90 -5.17
CA LYS A 56 16.25 3.03 -6.08
C LYS A 56 15.85 4.33 -5.38
N LEU A 57 15.36 4.29 -4.14
CA LEU A 57 14.86 5.48 -3.42
C LEU A 57 15.76 5.88 -2.25
N ARG A 58 15.85 7.18 -1.98
CA ARG A 58 16.45 7.76 -0.77
C ARG A 58 15.41 8.56 0.02
N PRO A 59 15.45 8.51 1.37
CA PRO A 59 14.55 9.31 2.19
C PRO A 59 14.92 10.80 2.14
N LEU A 60 13.93 11.65 2.37
CA LEU A 60 14.07 13.10 2.58
C LEU A 60 14.03 13.50 4.07
N GLY A 61 13.81 12.54 4.97
CA GLY A 61 13.74 12.78 6.42
C GLY A 61 12.37 13.27 6.94
N ASN A 62 11.37 13.36 6.07
CA ASN A 62 10.02 13.83 6.39
C ASN A 62 8.93 12.84 5.97
N GLY A 63 9.26 11.54 5.90
CA GLY A 63 8.36 10.49 5.41
C GLY A 63 8.26 10.37 3.90
N LEU A 64 8.85 11.32 3.14
CA LEU A 64 8.90 11.26 1.68
C LEU A 64 10.24 10.76 1.17
N PHE A 65 10.20 10.26 -0.06
CA PHE A 65 11.32 9.64 -0.76
C PHE A 65 11.49 10.26 -2.14
N VAL A 66 12.69 10.17 -2.70
CA VAL A 66 12.96 10.53 -4.10
C VAL A 66 13.83 9.46 -4.75
N LEU A 67 13.84 9.40 -6.08
CA LEU A 67 14.78 8.55 -6.82
C LEU A 67 16.23 8.97 -6.48
N LYS A 68 17.09 7.98 -6.22
CA LYS A 68 18.54 8.22 -6.07
C LYS A 68 19.16 8.71 -7.37
N ASN A 69 18.73 8.10 -8.48
CA ASN A 69 19.20 8.38 -9.83
C ASN A 69 18.02 8.83 -10.69
N GLY A 70 17.71 10.12 -10.68
CA GLY A 70 16.58 10.68 -11.43
C GLY A 70 16.27 12.13 -11.06
N ASP A 71 15.23 12.68 -11.65
CA ASP A 71 14.69 13.99 -11.28
C ASP A 71 13.94 13.87 -9.94
N GLU A 72 14.20 14.79 -9.01
CA GLU A 72 13.61 14.80 -7.65
C GLU A 72 12.28 15.54 -7.58
N LYS A 73 11.73 15.97 -8.72
CA LYS A 73 10.43 16.66 -8.80
C LYS A 73 9.27 15.84 -8.24
N VAL A 74 9.25 14.53 -8.51
CA VAL A 74 8.22 13.63 -7.99
C VAL A 74 8.74 13.01 -6.70
N LYS A 75 7.98 13.20 -5.63
CA LYS A 75 8.24 12.58 -4.34
C LYS A 75 7.42 11.30 -4.22
N PHE A 76 7.95 10.34 -3.49
CA PHE A 76 7.28 9.09 -3.19
C PHE A 76 6.89 9.02 -1.73
N ILE A 77 5.78 8.36 -1.43
CA ILE A 77 5.37 7.97 -0.09
C ILE A 77 5.17 6.45 -0.06
N LEU A 78 5.62 5.80 1.02
CA LEU A 78 5.54 4.35 1.15
C LEU A 78 4.09 3.94 1.40
N THR A 79 3.49 3.30 0.41
CA THR A 79 2.15 2.71 0.54
C THR A 79 2.11 1.27 0.04
N THR A 80 1.18 0.51 0.59
CA THR A 80 0.81 -0.82 0.08
C THR A 80 -0.70 -1.00 0.23
N GLU A 81 -1.28 -1.84 -0.61
CA GLU A 81 -2.62 -2.39 -0.37
C GLU A 81 -2.49 -3.83 0.10
N VAL A 82 -3.28 -4.23 1.09
CA VAL A 82 -3.42 -5.63 1.49
C VAL A 82 -4.88 -6.07 1.40
N SER A 83 -5.10 -7.37 1.22
CA SER A 83 -6.44 -7.97 1.16
C SER A 83 -6.71 -8.81 2.40
N ASN A 84 -7.89 -8.67 2.98
CA ASN A 84 -8.40 -9.57 4.01
C ASN A 84 -9.59 -10.35 3.45
N ILE A 85 -9.48 -11.68 3.44
CA ILE A 85 -10.57 -12.59 3.06
C ILE A 85 -10.86 -13.51 4.24
N PHE A 86 -12.01 -13.33 4.88
CA PHE A 86 -12.37 -14.02 6.11
C PHE A 86 -13.88 -14.24 6.20
N THR A 87 -14.33 -15.09 7.11
CA THR A 87 -15.76 -15.27 7.39
C THR A 87 -16.11 -14.56 8.69
N GLN A 88 -17.20 -13.79 8.69
CA GLN A 88 -17.75 -13.16 9.90
C GLN A 88 -19.27 -13.18 9.82
N ASP A 89 -19.93 -13.59 10.91
CA ASP A 89 -21.39 -13.67 11.02
C ASP A 89 -22.05 -14.47 9.88
N GLY A 90 -21.41 -15.58 9.50
CA GLY A 90 -21.85 -16.47 8.41
C GLY A 90 -21.67 -15.90 7.00
N LYS A 91 -21.08 -14.71 6.85
CA LYS A 91 -20.83 -14.06 5.55
C LYS A 91 -19.34 -14.05 5.22
N GLY A 92 -19.01 -14.32 3.95
CA GLY A 92 -17.67 -14.12 3.43
C GLY A 92 -17.38 -12.63 3.24
N ARG A 93 -16.33 -12.13 3.88
CA ARG A 93 -15.85 -10.76 3.82
C ARG A 93 -14.59 -10.71 2.96
N ARG A 94 -14.52 -9.70 2.09
CA ARG A 94 -13.36 -9.40 1.25
C ARG A 94 -13.15 -7.90 1.29
N ILE A 95 -12.03 -7.46 1.85
CA ILE A 95 -11.79 -6.04 2.12
C ILE A 95 -10.34 -5.72 1.82
N HIS A 96 -10.11 -4.67 1.05
CA HIS A 96 -8.79 -4.11 0.85
C HIS A 96 -8.54 -2.93 1.78
N THR A 97 -7.31 -2.82 2.26
CA THR A 97 -6.87 -1.74 3.14
C THR A 97 -5.53 -1.20 2.65
N LEU A 98 -5.46 0.12 2.47
CA LEU A 98 -4.20 0.83 2.25
C LEU A 98 -3.47 1.01 3.57
N ILE A 99 -2.16 0.85 3.53
CA ILE A 99 -1.26 1.12 4.66
C ILE A 99 -0.20 2.10 4.18
N PHE A 100 -0.03 3.19 4.92
CA PHE A 100 1.02 4.17 4.75
C PHE A 100 2.06 3.97 5.85
N ALA A 101 3.34 4.01 5.50
CA ALA A 101 4.44 3.87 6.44
C ALA A 101 5.39 5.07 6.36
N PRO A 102 5.93 5.55 7.48
CA PRO A 102 6.79 6.74 7.50
C PRO A 102 8.23 6.46 7.06
N SER A 103 8.68 5.20 7.09
CA SER A 103 10.08 4.87 6.79
C SER A 103 10.29 3.42 6.35
N PHE A 104 11.45 3.12 5.77
CA PHE A 104 11.81 1.75 5.40
C PHE A 104 11.95 0.83 6.62
N GLU A 105 12.44 1.35 7.74
CA GLU A 105 12.56 0.60 9.00
C GLU A 105 11.18 0.18 9.54
N VAL A 106 10.17 1.06 9.42
CA VAL A 106 8.79 0.72 9.77
C VAL A 106 8.22 -0.30 8.80
N VAL A 107 8.46 -0.16 7.49
CA VAL A 107 8.05 -1.17 6.50
C VAL A 107 8.68 -2.53 6.78
N GLU A 108 9.96 -2.61 7.15
CA GLU A 108 10.62 -3.87 7.52
C GLU A 108 9.92 -4.57 8.68
N ARG A 109 9.55 -3.81 9.72
CA ARG A 109 8.81 -4.33 10.87
C ARG A 109 7.38 -4.76 10.49
N ILE A 110 6.71 -4.02 9.60
CA ILE A 110 5.40 -4.39 9.05
C ILE A 110 5.50 -5.70 8.28
N ASN A 111 6.45 -5.81 7.35
CA ASN A 111 6.64 -7.00 6.52
C ASN A 111 6.94 -8.22 7.40
N ALA A 112 7.89 -8.11 8.33
CA ALA A 112 8.22 -9.18 9.27
C ALA A 112 7.01 -9.62 10.13
N LYS A 113 6.15 -8.68 10.52
CA LYS A 113 4.90 -9.01 11.25
C LYS A 113 3.91 -9.75 10.36
N LEU A 114 3.72 -9.30 9.11
CA LEU A 114 2.72 -9.83 8.18
C LEU A 114 3.12 -11.19 7.56
N GLU A 115 4.42 -11.47 7.44
CA GLU A 115 4.95 -12.80 7.02
C GLU A 115 4.40 -13.95 7.87
N GLY A 116 4.13 -13.70 9.16
CA GLY A 116 3.51 -14.70 10.05
C GLY A 116 2.05 -15.05 9.71
N TYR A 117 1.40 -14.31 8.82
CA TYR A 117 -0.03 -14.46 8.51
C TYR A 117 -0.30 -14.79 7.04
N GLY A 118 0.70 -14.71 6.15
CA GLY A 118 0.51 -14.94 4.72
C GLY A 118 1.81 -14.85 3.91
N LYS A 119 1.73 -15.22 2.63
CA LYS A 119 2.87 -15.22 1.69
C LYS A 119 3.00 -13.88 0.98
N LEU A 120 3.94 -13.05 1.42
CA LEU A 120 4.13 -11.69 0.86
C LEU A 120 4.70 -11.71 -0.56
N GLU A 121 5.37 -12.79 -0.95
CA GLU A 121 5.99 -12.99 -2.27
C GLU A 121 5.00 -13.44 -3.36
N SER A 122 3.74 -13.71 -3.00
CA SER A 122 2.76 -14.31 -3.93
C SER A 122 2.08 -13.29 -4.85
N ASP A 123 1.94 -12.04 -4.41
CA ASP A 123 1.30 -10.93 -5.14
C ASP A 123 1.74 -9.61 -4.47
N GLY A 124 1.83 -8.52 -5.24
CA GLY A 124 1.99 -7.17 -4.71
C GLY A 124 0.94 -6.77 -3.66
N ARG A 125 -0.26 -7.37 -3.73
CA ARG A 125 -1.32 -7.31 -2.71
C ARG A 125 -1.46 -8.66 -2.02
N PRO A 126 -0.75 -8.91 -0.91
CA PRO A 126 -0.90 -10.15 -0.15
C PRO A 126 -2.31 -10.27 0.43
N THR A 127 -2.79 -11.51 0.55
CA THR A 127 -4.11 -11.82 1.11
C THR A 127 -3.97 -12.53 2.46
N PHE A 128 -4.71 -12.05 3.45
CA PHE A 128 -4.71 -12.56 4.82
C PHE A 128 -6.09 -13.10 5.23
N GLY A 129 -6.09 -14.15 6.06
CA GLY A 129 -7.30 -14.84 6.51
C GLY A 129 -7.92 -14.31 7.81
N PHE A 130 -7.29 -13.34 8.47
CA PHE A 130 -7.76 -12.81 9.76
C PHE A 130 -8.78 -11.67 9.58
N PRO A 131 -9.64 -11.40 10.59
CA PRO A 131 -10.60 -10.30 10.54
C PRO A 131 -9.93 -8.94 10.32
N VAL A 132 -10.46 -8.12 9.41
CA VAL A 132 -9.82 -6.85 9.00
C VAL A 132 -9.53 -5.90 10.16
N LYS A 133 -10.34 -5.92 11.23
CA LYS A 133 -10.13 -5.11 12.44
C LYS A 133 -8.84 -5.41 13.21
N GLU A 134 -8.23 -6.58 12.98
CA GLU A 134 -6.94 -6.93 13.59
C GLU A 134 -5.77 -6.26 12.86
N LEU A 135 -5.94 -5.89 11.59
CA LEU A 135 -4.91 -5.21 10.80
C LEU A 135 -4.46 -3.87 11.43
N PRO A 136 -5.36 -2.90 11.71
CA PRO A 136 -4.93 -1.62 12.30
C PRO A 136 -4.28 -1.82 13.68
N LYS A 137 -4.77 -2.77 14.49
CA LYS A 137 -4.13 -3.08 15.80
C LYS A 137 -2.68 -3.52 15.62
N MET A 138 -2.42 -4.42 14.67
CA MET A 138 -1.07 -4.90 14.39
C MET A 138 -0.18 -3.79 13.84
N ILE A 139 -0.65 -3.04 12.84
CA ILE A 139 0.16 -2.01 12.19
C ILE A 139 0.44 -0.83 13.13
N LEU A 140 -0.56 -0.34 13.86
CA LEU A 140 -0.40 0.79 14.79
C LEU A 140 0.44 0.41 16.02
N SER A 141 0.47 -0.87 16.42
CA SER A 141 1.40 -1.34 17.46
C SER A 141 2.88 -1.28 17.02
N ILE A 142 3.15 -1.25 15.71
CA ILE A 142 4.51 -1.11 15.16
C ILE A 142 4.91 0.36 15.13
N SER A 143 4.03 1.21 14.62
CA SER A 143 4.20 2.66 14.61
C SER A 143 2.83 3.35 14.58
N GLU A 144 2.62 4.27 15.51
CA GLU A 144 1.40 5.10 15.57
C GLU A 144 1.33 6.13 14.42
N GLU A 145 2.45 6.38 13.74
CA GLU A 145 2.52 7.28 12.57
C GLU A 145 2.03 6.61 11.27
N CYS A 146 1.77 5.30 11.29
CA CYS A 146 1.15 4.63 10.15
C CYS A 146 -0.30 5.09 9.98
N LEU A 147 -0.73 5.27 8.73
CA LEU A 147 -2.12 5.54 8.39
C LEU A 147 -2.71 4.32 7.68
N LEU A 148 -3.93 3.93 8.07
CA LEU A 148 -4.70 2.90 7.38
C LEU A 148 -5.97 3.51 6.82
N VAL A 149 -6.32 3.14 5.59
CA VAL A 149 -7.52 3.63 4.90
C VAL A 149 -8.22 2.44 4.24
N PRO A 150 -9.53 2.22 4.48
CA PRO A 150 -10.29 1.25 3.69
C PRO A 150 -10.22 1.65 2.21
N ALA A 151 -9.64 0.79 1.38
CA ALA A 151 -9.48 1.09 -0.02
C ALA A 151 -10.85 1.11 -0.70
N HIS A 152 -11.04 2.06 -1.62
CA HIS A 152 -12.17 2.13 -2.55
C HIS A 152 -13.53 1.71 -1.93
N ALA A 153 -13.87 2.30 -0.78
CA ALA A 153 -14.83 1.78 0.20
C ALA A 153 -16.22 1.34 -0.32
N TRP A 154 -16.66 1.84 -1.48
CA TRP A 154 -17.97 1.53 -2.08
C TRP A 154 -17.91 0.75 -3.39
N THR A 155 -16.73 0.33 -3.88
CA THR A 155 -16.71 -0.55 -5.05
C THR A 155 -17.41 -1.87 -4.70
N PRO A 156 -18.17 -2.51 -5.63
CA PRO A 156 -19.02 -3.65 -5.27
C PRO A 156 -18.28 -4.88 -4.70
N TRP A 157 -16.97 -4.95 -4.90
CA TRP A 157 -16.11 -6.08 -4.54
C TRP A 157 -14.91 -5.59 -3.74
N TYR A 158 -14.43 -6.41 -2.81
CA TYR A 158 -13.21 -6.14 -2.04
C TYR A 158 -13.22 -4.84 -1.22
N SER A 159 -14.41 -4.37 -0.82
CA SER A 159 -14.59 -3.09 -0.16
C SER A 159 -15.38 -3.20 1.11
N ILE A 160 -15.12 -2.30 2.05
CA ILE A 160 -15.77 -2.32 3.37
C ILE A 160 -17.28 -2.13 3.27
N PHE A 161 -17.80 -1.38 2.29
CA PHE A 161 -19.24 -1.20 2.02
C PHE A 161 -19.66 -1.76 0.64
N GLY A 162 -18.90 -2.71 0.11
CA GLY A 162 -19.20 -3.31 -1.20
C GLY A 162 -20.45 -4.19 -1.18
N ALA A 163 -21.30 -4.09 -2.20
CA ALA A 163 -22.58 -4.79 -2.28
C ALA A 163 -22.50 -6.33 -2.17
N ASN A 164 -21.36 -6.95 -2.49
CA ASN A 164 -21.23 -8.41 -2.52
C ASN A 164 -20.58 -9.02 -1.26
N SER A 165 -19.77 -8.26 -0.53
CA SER A 165 -18.96 -8.78 0.59
C SER A 165 -18.73 -7.79 1.74
N GLY A 166 -19.15 -6.54 1.59
CA GLY A 166 -18.97 -5.47 2.56
C GLY A 166 -19.98 -5.50 3.70
N PHE A 167 -19.69 -4.74 4.73
CA PHE A 167 -20.57 -4.45 5.86
C PHE A 167 -21.59 -3.36 5.49
N ASP A 168 -22.66 -3.30 6.27
CA ASP A 168 -23.68 -2.26 6.15
C ASP A 168 -23.35 -1.04 7.03
N SER A 169 -22.42 -1.19 7.98
CA SER A 169 -21.97 -0.18 8.96
C SER A 169 -20.58 -0.55 9.53
N ILE A 170 -19.92 0.37 10.25
CA ILE A 170 -18.59 0.15 10.87
C ILE A 170 -18.72 -0.20 12.36
N GLU A 171 -19.83 0.18 13.00
CA GLU A 171 -20.15 -0.03 14.42
C GLU A 171 -20.27 -1.49 14.85
#